data_AF-A0A7S2MHV3-F1
#
_entry.id   AF-A0A7S2MHV3-F1
#
_cell.length_a   1.000
_cell.length_b   1.000
_cell.length_c   1.000
_cell.angle_alpha   90.00
_cell.angle_beta   90.00
_cell.angle_gamma   90.00
#
_symmetry.space_group_name_H-M   'P 1'
#
loop_
_entity.id
_entity.type
_entity.pdbx_description
1 polymer ?
#
loop_
_entity_poly.entity_id
_entity_poly.type
_entity_poly.pdbx_seq_one_letter_code
_entity_poly.pdbx_strand_id
1 'polypeptide(L)'
;LSHPVVLCLDDLHWADNDSLELIYMLAEAEHSHFLLIGCFRDNEVGEGHPLTSQLQRMEEAGVIVTHIPVDNMSKDNVNEMISDSLRLLPRQTRPLSDVVHSKTNGNALFVKEFLTSLFESGFLRYSPSVRRWTWDIDSIRSKRVADGVAELMMDKMHRLKPNVQRALMIAACLGSQTEHSILKLLDIGDGSNEKDIITSLDEAVSEGLMCKVGSTVFSFSHDAIQLAAYSLAPDKEAIHLAIGQQLLENTSEIGLENIIFVVATELDRGSKF
;
A
#
# COMPACT_ATOMS: atom_id res chain seq x y z
N LEU A 1 22.99 26.54 -2.66
CA LEU A 1 22.35 26.37 -1.33
C LEU A 1 23.42 26.61 -0.27
N SER A 2 23.17 27.37 0.80
CA SER A 2 24.14 27.57 1.90
C SER A 2 24.02 26.54 3.04
N HIS A 3 23.03 25.65 2.95
CA HIS A 3 22.72 24.62 3.93
C HIS A 3 22.43 23.28 3.21
N PRO A 4 22.76 22.13 3.81
CA PRO A 4 22.38 20.81 3.31
C PRO A 4 20.87 20.65 3.16
N VAL A 5 20.44 20.19 1.99
CA VAL A 5 19.05 19.82 1.70
C VAL A 5 19.04 18.35 1.27
N VAL A 6 18.16 17.56 1.87
CA VAL A 6 17.87 16.18 1.47
C VAL A 6 16.45 16.13 0.92
N LEU A 7 16.30 15.68 -0.33
CA LEU A 7 15.01 15.45 -0.95
C LEU A 7 14.80 13.95 -1.10
N CYS A 8 13.74 13.42 -0.48
CA CYS A 8 13.34 12.02 -0.63
C CYS A 8 12.09 11.95 -1.51
N LEU A 9 12.15 11.15 -2.57
CA LEU A 9 11.05 10.89 -3.49
C LEU A 9 10.73 9.39 -3.44
N ASP A 10 9.46 9.07 -3.18
CA ASP A 10 8.98 7.69 -3.15
C ASP A 10 8.32 7.31 -4.48
N ASP A 11 8.26 6.00 -4.75
CA ASP A 11 7.56 5.41 -5.90
C ASP A 11 7.90 6.02 -7.28
N LEU A 12 9.19 6.29 -7.56
CA LEU A 12 9.64 6.89 -8.82
C LEU A 12 9.29 6.09 -10.09
N HIS A 13 8.95 4.81 -9.94
CA HIS A 13 8.48 3.96 -11.04
C HIS A 13 7.14 4.41 -11.64
N TRP A 14 6.38 5.25 -10.94
CA TRP A 14 5.15 5.86 -11.45
C TRP A 14 5.31 7.29 -11.95
N ALA A 15 6.50 7.87 -11.85
CA ALA A 15 6.74 9.23 -12.31
C ALA A 15 6.61 9.31 -13.84
N ASP A 16 5.91 10.34 -14.32
CA ASP A 16 5.86 10.66 -15.74
C ASP A 16 7.22 11.21 -16.24
N ASN A 17 7.37 11.29 -17.56
CA ASN A 17 8.62 11.74 -18.17
C ASN A 17 8.98 13.18 -17.77
N ASP A 18 8.00 14.06 -17.65
CA ASP A 18 8.24 15.47 -17.30
C ASP A 18 8.77 15.61 -15.87
N SER A 19 8.22 14.82 -14.94
CA SER A 19 8.68 14.72 -13.56
C SER A 19 10.09 14.15 -13.49
N LEU A 20 10.38 13.10 -14.27
CA LEU A 20 11.71 12.50 -14.33
C LEU A 20 12.76 13.47 -14.92
N GLU A 21 12.40 14.27 -15.93
CA GLU A 21 13.28 15.34 -16.44
C GLU A 21 13.56 16.41 -15.39
N LEU A 22 12.57 16.79 -14.58
CA LEU A 22 12.79 17.71 -13.46
C LEU A 22 13.77 17.13 -12.44
N ILE A 23 13.62 15.85 -12.11
CA ILE A 23 14.54 15.14 -11.20
C ILE A 23 15.95 15.12 -11.77
N TYR A 24 16.10 14.84 -13.06
CA TYR A 24 17.39 14.94 -13.77
C TYR A 24 18.01 16.33 -13.63
N MET A 25 17.27 17.39 -13.95
CA MET A 25 17.78 18.77 -13.85
C MET A 25 18.22 19.13 -12.42
N LEU A 26 17.52 18.65 -11.41
CA LEU A 26 17.88 18.86 -10.00
C LEU A 26 19.14 18.08 -9.60
N ALA A 27 19.33 16.88 -10.14
CA ALA A 27 20.48 16.03 -9.86
C ALA A 27 21.75 16.50 -10.59
N GLU A 28 21.63 17.02 -11.82
CA GLU A 28 22.72 17.56 -12.62
C GLU A 28 23.21 18.93 -12.10
N ALA A 29 22.32 19.71 -11.47
CA ALA A 29 22.67 21.03 -11.00
C ALA A 29 23.80 20.99 -9.97
N GLU A 30 24.83 21.82 -10.18
CA GLU A 30 26.02 21.88 -9.33
C GLU A 30 25.62 22.47 -7.96
N HIS A 31 25.28 21.59 -7.02
CA HIS A 31 24.82 21.93 -5.68
C HIS A 31 25.70 21.26 -4.64
N SER A 32 26.59 22.03 -4.01
CA SER A 32 27.54 21.53 -3.00
C SER A 32 26.89 20.94 -1.73
N HIS A 33 25.56 21.06 -1.60
CA HIS A 33 24.81 20.74 -0.38
C HIS A 33 23.43 20.13 -0.69
N PHE A 34 23.32 19.28 -1.72
CA PHE A 34 22.06 18.63 -2.09
C PHE A 34 22.23 17.11 -2.16
N LEU A 35 21.32 16.37 -1.56
CA LEU A 35 21.22 14.90 -1.66
C LEU A 35 19.81 14.54 -2.11
N LEU A 36 19.71 13.79 -3.21
CA LEU A 36 18.47 13.20 -3.69
C LEU A 36 18.43 11.72 -3.32
N ILE A 37 17.34 11.27 -2.72
CA ILE A 37 17.05 9.86 -2.44
C ILE A 37 15.78 9.50 -3.20
N GLY A 38 15.88 8.52 -4.10
CA GLY A 38 14.76 8.00 -4.85
C GLY A 38 14.49 6.55 -4.48
N CYS A 39 13.24 6.22 -4.19
CA CYS A 39 12.79 4.84 -3.99
C CYS A 39 11.98 4.40 -5.21
N PHE A 40 12.18 3.17 -5.67
CA PHE A 40 11.40 2.57 -6.75
C PHE A 40 11.43 1.05 -6.67
N ARG A 41 10.54 0.42 -7.44
CA ARG A 41 10.43 -1.03 -7.55
C ARG A 41 11.27 -1.56 -8.69
N ASP A 42 12.30 -2.33 -8.36
CA ASP A 42 13.19 -2.94 -9.34
C ASP A 42 12.48 -3.94 -10.28
N ASN A 43 11.41 -4.58 -9.81
CA ASN A 43 10.59 -5.49 -10.60
C ASN A 43 9.62 -4.78 -11.59
N GLU A 44 9.37 -3.48 -11.42
CA GLU A 44 8.53 -2.67 -12.32
C GLU A 44 9.38 -1.80 -13.28
N VAL A 45 10.68 -1.64 -13.01
CA VAL A 45 11.60 -0.80 -13.77
C VAL A 45 12.56 -1.70 -14.58
N GLY A 46 12.13 -2.06 -15.79
CA GLY A 46 12.95 -2.83 -16.74
C GLY A 46 13.85 -1.97 -17.64
N GLU A 47 14.57 -2.61 -18.56
CA GLU A 47 15.49 -1.93 -19.51
C GLU A 47 14.81 -0.85 -20.37
N GLY A 48 13.51 -0.98 -20.64
CA GLY A 48 12.73 -0.02 -21.43
C GLY A 48 12.05 1.09 -20.62
N HIS A 49 12.17 1.09 -19.30
CA HIS A 49 11.48 2.06 -18.45
C HIS A 49 12.16 3.44 -18.48
N PRO A 50 11.42 4.57 -18.54
CA PRO A 50 12.01 5.91 -18.57
C PRO A 50 12.98 6.22 -17.42
N LEU A 51 12.69 5.70 -16.22
CA LEU A 51 13.60 5.85 -15.07
C LEU A 51 14.98 5.24 -15.34
N THR A 52 15.06 4.10 -16.04
CA THR A 52 16.32 3.42 -16.35
C THR A 52 17.21 4.28 -17.25
N SER A 53 16.64 4.86 -18.31
CA SER A 53 17.39 5.73 -19.20
C SER A 53 17.81 7.04 -18.52
N GLN A 54 17.01 7.58 -17.61
CA GLN A 54 17.36 8.77 -16.84
C GLN A 54 18.50 8.53 -15.85
N LEU A 55 18.48 7.40 -15.14
CA LEU A 55 19.58 7.01 -14.25
C LEU A 55 20.89 6.86 -15.04
N GLN A 56 20.85 6.20 -16.19
CA GLN A 56 22.01 6.09 -17.08
C GLN A 56 22.50 7.46 -17.54
N ARG A 57 21.59 8.36 -17.95
CA ARG A 57 21.93 9.72 -18.36
C ARG A 57 22.58 10.52 -17.22
N MET A 58 22.10 10.37 -15.98
CA MET A 58 22.72 11.00 -14.80
C MET A 58 24.16 10.52 -14.60
N GLU A 59 24.40 9.21 -14.70
CA GLU A 59 25.75 8.62 -14.60
C GLU A 59 26.67 9.15 -15.71
N GLU A 60 26.19 9.21 -16.95
CA GLU A 60 26.93 9.76 -18.11
C GLU A 60 27.26 11.26 -17.96
N ALA A 61 26.38 12.02 -17.30
CA ALA A 61 26.59 13.43 -16.95
C ALA A 61 27.56 13.64 -15.76
N GLY A 62 28.02 12.56 -15.12
CA GLY A 62 28.95 12.61 -13.99
C GLY A 62 28.30 12.83 -12.63
N VAL A 63 26.97 12.68 -12.54
CA VAL A 63 26.25 12.68 -11.25
C VAL A 63 26.62 11.41 -10.48
N ILE A 64 26.90 11.54 -9.18
CA ILE A 64 27.18 10.40 -8.32
C ILE A 64 25.87 9.70 -7.96
N VAL A 65 25.58 8.59 -8.65
CA VAL A 65 24.43 7.73 -8.37
C VAL A 65 24.87 6.54 -7.53
N THR A 66 24.13 6.23 -6.45
CA THR A 66 24.38 5.03 -5.62
C THR A 66 23.09 4.23 -5.55
N HIS A 67 23.13 3.00 -6.07
CA HIS A 67 22.00 2.07 -5.98
C HIS A 67 22.12 1.21 -4.73
N ILE A 68 21.06 1.20 -3.91
CA ILE A 68 20.96 0.38 -2.70
C ILE A 68 19.81 -0.61 -2.90
N PRO A 69 20.09 -1.88 -3.27
CA PRO A 69 19.02 -2.87 -3.39
C PRO A 69 18.42 -3.17 -2.01
N VAL A 70 17.09 -3.20 -1.93
CA VAL A 70 16.35 -3.53 -0.71
C VAL A 70 15.69 -4.89 -0.90
N ASP A 71 16.41 -5.94 -0.52
CA ASP A 71 15.92 -7.31 -0.57
C ASP A 71 14.91 -7.63 0.55
N ASN A 72 14.19 -8.75 0.40
CA ASN A 72 13.40 -9.32 1.48
C ASN A 72 14.25 -9.56 2.74
N MET A 73 13.63 -9.46 3.91
CA MET A 73 14.30 -9.66 5.19
C MET A 73 14.90 -11.06 5.29
N SER A 74 16.18 -11.13 5.67
CA SER A 74 16.83 -12.40 5.99
C SER A 74 16.15 -13.11 7.16
N LYS A 75 16.39 -14.42 7.31
CA LYS A 75 15.94 -15.19 8.48
C LYS A 75 16.38 -14.57 9.81
N ASP A 76 17.57 -14.00 9.83
CA ASP A 76 18.12 -13.38 11.03
C ASP A 76 17.41 -12.06 11.33
N ASN A 77 17.14 -11.22 10.32
CA ASN A 77 16.39 -9.97 10.46
C ASN A 77 14.94 -10.24 10.89
N VAL A 78 14.29 -11.27 10.32
CA VAL A 78 12.93 -11.68 10.75
C VAL A 78 12.95 -12.15 12.21
N ASN A 79 13.96 -12.92 12.60
CA ASN A 79 14.09 -13.36 13.99
C ASN A 79 14.34 -12.20 14.94
N GLU A 80 15.19 -11.25 14.59
CA GLU A 80 15.45 -10.03 15.37
C GLU A 80 14.16 -9.24 15.57
N MET A 81 13.42 -8.95 14.49
CA MET A 81 12.14 -8.25 14.56
C MET A 81 11.12 -8.96 15.46
N ILE A 82 11.00 -10.29 15.36
CA ILE A 82 10.08 -11.07 16.21
C ILE A 82 10.56 -11.09 17.67
N SER A 83 11.86 -11.18 17.90
CA SER A 83 12.46 -11.17 19.25
C SER A 83 12.17 -9.88 19.98
N ASP A 84 12.38 -8.76 19.30
CA ASP A 84 12.14 -7.42 19.84
C ASP A 84 10.64 -7.20 20.10
N SER A 85 9.79 -7.58 19.14
CA SER A 85 8.33 -7.45 19.26
C SER A 85 7.76 -8.25 20.43
N LEU A 86 8.27 -9.48 20.64
CA LEU A 86 7.81 -10.37 21.72
C LEU A 86 8.59 -10.17 23.03
N ARG A 87 9.63 -9.34 23.04
CA ARG A 87 10.57 -9.15 24.16
C ARG A 87 11.16 -10.46 24.66
N LEU A 88 11.60 -11.31 23.74
CA LEU A 88 12.20 -12.61 24.00
C LEU A 88 13.63 -12.66 23.46
N LEU A 89 14.46 -13.57 23.98
CA LEU A 89 15.81 -13.75 23.45
C LEU A 89 15.76 -14.35 22.03
N PRO A 90 16.66 -13.96 21.10
CA PRO A 90 16.68 -14.47 19.73
C PRO A 90 16.68 -16.00 19.59
N ARG A 91 17.31 -16.71 20.53
CA ARG A 91 17.31 -18.18 20.56
C ARG A 91 15.93 -18.80 20.85
N GLN A 92 15.03 -18.08 21.52
CA GLN A 92 13.72 -18.57 21.92
C GLN A 92 12.68 -18.40 20.81
N THR A 93 12.81 -17.36 20.00
CA THR A 93 11.94 -17.00 18.88
C THR A 93 12.32 -17.68 17.59
N ARG A 94 13.55 -18.23 17.49
CA ARG A 94 14.04 -18.90 16.27
C ARG A 94 13.06 -19.89 15.66
N PRO A 95 12.46 -20.84 16.41
CA PRO A 95 11.51 -21.79 15.83
C PRO A 95 10.29 -21.13 15.18
N LEU A 96 9.76 -20.07 15.78
CA LEU A 96 8.65 -19.29 15.22
C LEU A 96 9.12 -18.53 13.98
N SER A 97 10.25 -17.81 14.08
CA SER A 97 10.78 -16.99 12.99
C SER A 97 11.12 -17.79 11.74
N ASP A 98 11.61 -19.03 11.89
CA ASP A 98 11.93 -19.89 10.75
C ASP A 98 10.65 -20.27 9.98
N VAL A 99 9.56 -20.58 10.70
CA VAL A 99 8.27 -20.89 10.07
C VAL A 99 7.67 -19.64 9.42
N VAL A 100 7.73 -18.49 10.10
CA VAL A 100 7.25 -17.22 9.56
C VAL A 100 8.02 -16.85 8.29
N HIS A 101 9.35 -16.89 8.31
CA HIS A 101 10.17 -16.63 7.12
C HIS A 101 9.86 -17.64 6.00
N SER A 102 9.71 -18.93 6.31
CA SER A 102 9.40 -19.93 5.28
C SER A 102 8.07 -19.68 4.56
N LYS A 103 7.11 -19.07 5.25
CA LYS A 103 5.76 -18.77 4.71
C LYS A 103 5.65 -17.41 4.03
N THR A 104 6.55 -16.49 4.34
CA THR A 104 6.47 -15.08 3.90
C THR A 104 7.62 -14.68 2.98
N ASN A 105 8.60 -15.57 2.82
CA ASN A 105 9.87 -15.33 2.14
C ASN A 105 10.62 -14.07 2.62
N GLY A 106 10.36 -13.62 3.86
CA GLY A 106 10.98 -12.43 4.43
C GLY A 106 10.38 -11.10 3.96
N ASN A 107 9.30 -11.09 3.19
CA ASN A 107 8.64 -9.84 2.80
C ASN A 107 8.10 -9.12 4.07
N ALA A 108 8.59 -7.92 4.37
CA ALA A 108 8.35 -7.27 5.66
C ALA A 108 6.86 -7.06 5.98
N LEU A 109 6.08 -6.63 4.97
CA LEU A 109 4.63 -6.47 5.11
C LEU A 109 3.94 -7.81 5.35
N PHE A 110 4.33 -8.85 4.61
CA PHE A 110 3.81 -10.19 4.82
C PHE A 110 4.15 -10.72 6.22
N VAL A 111 5.38 -10.56 6.68
CA VAL A 111 5.79 -10.99 8.03
C VAL A 111 4.91 -10.33 9.09
N LYS A 112 4.72 -9.00 9.01
CA LYS A 112 3.86 -8.26 9.94
C LYS A 112 2.44 -8.81 9.96
N GLU A 113 1.81 -8.91 8.79
CA GLU A 113 0.40 -9.29 8.67
C GLU A 113 0.17 -10.77 8.99
N PHE A 114 1.14 -11.64 8.69
CA PHE A 114 1.09 -13.04 9.11
C PHE A 114 1.16 -13.16 10.64
N LEU A 115 2.07 -12.42 11.30
CA LEU A 115 2.14 -12.40 12.78
C LEU A 115 0.86 -11.87 13.41
N THR A 116 0.28 -10.80 12.85
CA THR A 116 -1.04 -10.27 13.27
C THR A 116 -2.13 -11.35 13.15
N SER A 117 -2.19 -12.06 12.02
CA SER A 117 -3.14 -13.15 11.83
C SER A 117 -2.96 -14.29 12.83
N LEU A 118 -1.72 -14.63 13.19
CA LEU A 118 -1.44 -15.64 14.22
C LEU A 118 -1.93 -15.19 15.60
N PHE A 119 -1.79 -13.90 15.91
CA PHE A 119 -2.30 -13.32 17.14
C PHE A 119 -3.83 -13.34 17.21
N GLU A 120 -4.49 -12.84 16.17
CA GLU A 120 -5.95 -12.81 16.06
C GLU A 120 -6.58 -14.21 16.11
N SER A 121 -5.93 -15.20 15.48
CA SER A 121 -6.39 -16.59 15.49
C SER A 121 -6.05 -17.34 16.80
N GLY A 122 -5.35 -16.70 17.75
CA GLY A 122 -4.94 -17.30 19.03
C GLY A 122 -3.79 -18.32 18.95
N PHE A 123 -3.16 -18.46 17.78
CA PHE A 123 -1.97 -19.31 17.58
C PHE A 123 -0.72 -18.71 18.19
N LEU A 124 -0.64 -17.38 18.27
CA LEU A 124 0.35 -16.62 19.03
C LEU A 124 -0.37 -15.86 20.13
N ARG A 125 -0.07 -16.15 21.40
CA ARG A 125 -0.80 -15.54 22.53
C ARG A 125 0.11 -15.27 23.70
N TYR A 126 -0.17 -14.17 24.40
CA TYR A 126 0.46 -13.90 25.68
C TYR A 126 -0.20 -14.77 26.74
N SER A 127 0.61 -15.54 27.48
CA SER A 127 0.13 -16.37 28.57
C SER A 127 0.40 -15.68 29.92
N PRO A 128 -0.65 -15.23 30.64
CA PRO A 128 -0.47 -14.56 31.93
C PRO A 128 0.13 -15.45 33.02
N SER A 129 -0.11 -16.76 32.98
CA SER A 129 0.36 -17.71 33.99
C SER A 129 1.88 -17.87 33.98
N VAL A 130 2.48 -17.89 32.80
CA VAL A 130 3.93 -17.99 32.59
C VAL A 130 4.58 -16.66 32.21
N ARG A 131 3.78 -15.57 32.15
CA ARG A 131 4.17 -14.19 31.82
C ARG A 131 5.05 -14.09 30.56
N ARG A 132 4.67 -14.82 29.51
CA ARG A 132 5.41 -14.86 28.25
C ARG A 132 4.50 -15.14 27.07
N TRP A 133 4.96 -14.75 25.89
CA TRP A 133 4.38 -15.21 24.63
C TRP A 133 4.56 -16.71 24.46
N THR A 134 3.52 -17.35 23.95
CA THR A 134 3.44 -18.78 23.65
C THR A 134 2.82 -18.97 22.28
N TRP A 135 3.21 -20.02 21.58
CA TRP A 135 2.70 -20.35 20.26
C TRP A 135 2.63 -21.85 20.05
N ASP A 136 1.72 -22.26 19.17
CA ASP A 136 1.59 -23.65 18.70
C ASP A 136 2.26 -23.78 17.33
N ILE A 137 3.48 -24.31 17.31
CA ILE A 137 4.29 -24.39 16.10
C ILE A 137 3.70 -25.34 15.04
N ASP A 138 3.03 -26.41 15.46
CA ASP A 138 2.50 -27.42 14.56
C ASP A 138 1.23 -26.90 13.86
N SER A 139 0.39 -26.21 14.61
CA SER A 139 -0.76 -25.48 14.07
C SER A 139 -0.32 -24.37 13.10
N ILE A 140 0.73 -23.61 13.43
CA ILE A 140 1.25 -22.55 12.54
C ILE A 140 1.81 -23.15 11.25
N ARG A 141 2.55 -24.28 11.31
CA ARG A 141 3.09 -24.96 10.12
C ARG A 141 1.99 -25.45 9.19
N SER A 142 0.94 -26.05 9.75
CA SER A 142 -0.19 -26.61 9.00
C SER A 142 -1.15 -25.56 8.44
N LYS A 143 -1.18 -24.34 9.00
CA LYS A 143 -1.97 -23.22 8.48
C LYS A 143 -1.53 -22.91 7.04
N ARG A 144 -2.46 -23.03 6.09
CA ARG A 144 -2.25 -22.50 4.73
C ARG A 144 -2.04 -21.00 4.81
N VAL A 145 -1.10 -20.51 4.03
CA VAL A 145 -0.80 -19.09 3.90
C VAL A 145 -1.04 -18.73 2.46
N ALA A 146 -1.52 -17.51 2.24
CA ALA A 146 -1.64 -16.90 0.93
C ALA A 146 -0.32 -17.04 0.13
N ASP A 147 -0.42 -17.15 -1.18
CA ASP A 147 0.74 -17.27 -2.08
C ASP A 147 1.47 -15.92 -2.25
N GLY A 148 0.90 -14.82 -1.75
CA GLY A 148 1.52 -13.49 -1.73
C GLY A 148 0.78 -12.48 -0.86
N VAL A 149 1.34 -11.26 -0.78
CA VAL A 149 0.80 -10.17 0.06
C VAL A 149 -0.63 -9.81 -0.36
N ALA A 150 -0.92 -9.73 -1.66
CA ALA A 150 -2.24 -9.35 -2.15
C ALA A 150 -3.34 -10.32 -1.69
N GLU A 151 -3.12 -11.64 -1.80
CA GLU A 151 -4.09 -12.64 -1.34
C GLU A 151 -4.26 -12.61 0.20
N LEU A 152 -3.18 -12.36 0.96
CA LEU A 152 -3.29 -12.15 2.41
C LEU A 152 -4.16 -10.93 2.74
N MET A 153 -3.98 -9.83 2.00
CA MET A 153 -4.76 -8.61 2.19
C MET A 153 -6.22 -8.83 1.81
N MET A 154 -6.49 -9.58 0.73
CA MET A 154 -7.85 -10.00 0.37
C MET A 154 -8.51 -10.80 1.49
N ASP A 155 -7.81 -11.79 2.07
CA ASP A 155 -8.33 -12.58 3.20
C ASP A 155 -8.63 -11.71 4.41
N LYS A 156 -7.79 -10.70 4.70
CA LYS A 156 -8.03 -9.73 5.77
C LYS A 156 -9.27 -8.89 5.49
N MET A 157 -9.41 -8.40 4.26
CA MET A 157 -10.56 -7.59 3.85
C MET A 157 -11.88 -8.35 3.90
N HIS A 158 -11.91 -9.63 3.52
CA HIS A 158 -13.11 -10.47 3.60
C HIS A 158 -13.67 -10.60 5.03
N ARG A 159 -12.83 -10.38 6.06
CA ARG A 159 -13.26 -10.40 7.47
C ARG A 159 -13.86 -9.08 7.95
N LEU A 160 -13.74 -8.00 7.17
CA LEU A 160 -14.28 -6.69 7.50
C LEU A 160 -15.79 -6.64 7.27
N LYS A 161 -16.44 -5.61 7.81
CA LYS A 161 -17.86 -5.37 7.56
C LYS A 161 -18.12 -5.09 6.07
N PRO A 162 -19.27 -5.49 5.50
CA PRO A 162 -19.57 -5.30 4.07
C PRO A 162 -19.43 -3.84 3.59
N ASN A 163 -19.81 -2.86 4.42
CA ASN A 163 -19.66 -1.44 4.11
C ASN A 163 -18.19 -1.01 4.00
N VAL A 164 -17.31 -1.55 4.84
CA VAL A 164 -15.86 -1.27 4.79
C VAL A 164 -15.24 -1.90 3.56
N GLN A 165 -15.61 -3.14 3.23
CA GLN A 165 -15.16 -3.80 2.00
C GLN A 165 -15.57 -2.98 0.77
N ARG A 166 -16.83 -2.50 0.73
CA ARG A 166 -17.33 -1.69 -0.39
C ARG A 166 -16.66 -0.34 -0.51
N ALA A 167 -16.42 0.34 0.61
CA ALA A 167 -15.65 1.59 0.63
C ALA A 167 -14.23 1.39 0.09
N LEU A 168 -13.55 0.30 0.49
CA LEU A 168 -12.21 -0.05 -0.02
C LEU A 168 -12.23 -0.35 -1.53
N MET A 169 -13.22 -1.09 -2.03
CA MET A 169 -13.37 -1.37 -3.47
C MET A 169 -13.52 -0.06 -4.28
N ILE A 170 -14.38 0.85 -3.80
CA ILE A 170 -14.61 2.15 -4.47
C ILE A 170 -13.35 3.02 -4.43
N ALA A 171 -12.69 3.12 -3.27
CA ALA A 171 -11.42 3.85 -3.17
C ALA A 171 -10.35 3.25 -4.12
N ALA A 172 -10.28 1.92 -4.22
CA ALA A 172 -9.32 1.25 -5.10
C ALA A 172 -9.56 1.51 -6.59
N CYS A 173 -10.83 1.67 -7.01
CA CYS A 173 -11.20 2.10 -8.37
C CYS A 173 -10.68 3.52 -8.68
N LEU A 174 -10.80 4.43 -7.71
CA LEU A 174 -10.36 5.83 -7.83
C LEU A 174 -8.83 5.99 -7.80
N GLY A 175 -8.11 5.04 -7.21
CA GLY A 175 -6.64 4.97 -7.27
C GLY A 175 -5.99 4.63 -5.93
N SER A 176 -4.67 4.88 -5.84
CA SER A 176 -3.88 4.67 -4.61
C SER A 176 -4.13 5.75 -3.56
N GLN A 177 -4.62 6.92 -3.99
CA GLN A 177 -5.00 8.05 -3.15
C GLN A 177 -6.33 8.64 -3.62
N THR A 178 -7.13 9.14 -2.70
CA THR A 178 -8.42 9.76 -3.04
C THR A 178 -8.75 10.88 -2.07
N GLU A 179 -9.21 12.00 -2.62
CA GLU A 179 -9.65 13.13 -1.82
C GLU A 179 -10.97 12.85 -1.10
N HIS A 180 -11.06 13.35 0.13
CA HIS A 180 -12.26 13.37 0.96
C HIS A 180 -13.42 14.12 0.28
N SER A 181 -13.13 15.14 -0.51
CA SER A 181 -14.11 15.89 -1.32
C SER A 181 -14.83 14.99 -2.32
N ILE A 182 -14.09 14.16 -3.05
CA ILE A 182 -14.60 13.21 -4.05
C ILE A 182 -15.38 12.09 -3.35
N LEU A 183 -14.83 11.52 -2.28
CA LEU A 183 -15.47 10.42 -1.55
C LEU A 183 -16.84 10.81 -1.01
N LYS A 184 -17.03 12.05 -0.53
CA LYS A 184 -18.32 12.54 -0.03
C LYS A 184 -19.44 12.60 -1.06
N LEU A 185 -19.10 12.57 -2.34
CA LEU A 185 -20.06 12.57 -3.45
C LEU A 185 -20.54 11.15 -3.78
N LEU A 186 -19.96 10.13 -3.14
CA LEU A 186 -20.21 8.73 -3.40
C LEU A 186 -21.00 8.10 -2.25
N ASP A 187 -22.01 7.33 -2.61
CA ASP A 187 -22.75 6.46 -1.73
C ASP A 187 -22.27 5.01 -1.87
N ILE A 188 -22.13 4.34 -0.72
CA ILE A 188 -21.73 2.94 -0.59
C ILE A 188 -22.89 2.01 -0.22
N GLY A 189 -24.11 2.54 -0.11
CA GLY A 189 -25.30 1.82 0.32
C GLY A 189 -26.01 1.00 -0.76
N ASP A 190 -26.83 0.05 -0.29
CA ASP A 190 -27.90 -0.64 -1.03
C ASP A 190 -29.30 -0.14 -0.60
N GLY A 191 -29.36 0.99 0.12
CA GLY A 191 -30.60 1.59 0.64
C GLY A 191 -31.05 1.14 2.03
N SER A 192 -30.27 0.34 2.79
CA SER A 192 -30.78 -0.23 4.06
C SER A 192 -30.05 0.13 5.39
N ASN A 193 -28.86 0.74 5.36
CA ASN A 193 -28.25 1.43 6.52
C ASN A 193 -26.97 2.13 6.06
N GLU A 194 -27.08 3.35 5.54
CA GLU A 194 -25.94 4.15 5.07
C GLU A 194 -25.02 4.49 6.25
N LYS A 195 -23.90 3.78 6.37
CA LYS A 195 -22.72 4.37 6.99
C LYS A 195 -21.97 5.10 5.89
N ASP A 196 -21.72 6.39 6.12
CA ASP A 196 -20.88 7.25 5.29
C ASP A 196 -19.58 6.50 4.89
N ILE A 197 -19.23 6.57 3.60
CA ILE A 197 -17.98 6.04 3.05
C ILE A 197 -16.78 6.49 3.87
N ILE A 198 -16.78 7.73 4.35
CA ILE A 198 -15.71 8.29 5.18
C ILE A 198 -15.59 7.55 6.50
N THR A 199 -16.71 7.24 7.15
CA THR A 199 -16.70 6.46 8.41
C THR A 199 -16.19 5.05 8.16
N SER A 200 -16.51 4.46 7.01
CA SER A 200 -16.07 3.12 6.63
C SER A 200 -14.56 3.10 6.31
N LEU A 201 -14.04 4.14 5.65
CA LEU A 201 -12.61 4.29 5.40
C LEU A 201 -11.83 4.63 6.68
N ASP A 202 -12.42 5.33 7.65
CA ASP A 202 -11.83 5.53 8.97
C ASP A 202 -11.67 4.21 9.75
N GLU A 203 -12.61 3.28 9.58
CA GLU A 203 -12.45 1.91 10.08
C GLU A 203 -11.29 1.21 9.36
N ALA A 204 -11.17 1.34 8.04
CA ALA A 204 -10.04 0.78 7.29
C ALA A 204 -8.67 1.39 7.68
N VAL A 205 -8.63 2.68 8.04
CA VAL A 205 -7.44 3.33 8.60
C VAL A 205 -7.07 2.71 9.95
N SER A 206 -8.07 2.43 10.80
CA SER A 206 -7.86 1.77 12.10
C SER A 206 -7.32 0.34 11.95
N GLU A 207 -7.71 -0.34 10.88
CA GLU A 207 -7.21 -1.68 10.50
C GLU A 207 -5.82 -1.65 9.82
N GLY A 208 -5.25 -0.45 9.61
CA GLY A 208 -3.96 -0.22 8.99
C GLY A 208 -3.93 -0.43 7.47
N LEU A 209 -5.09 -0.59 6.84
CA LEU A 209 -5.21 -0.79 5.38
C LEU A 209 -5.04 0.52 4.61
N MET A 210 -5.39 1.63 5.24
CA MET A 210 -5.23 2.97 4.71
C MET A 210 -4.58 3.89 5.75
N CYS A 211 -4.11 5.04 5.28
CA CYS A 211 -3.68 6.15 6.10
C CYS A 211 -4.31 7.46 5.59
N LYS A 212 -4.24 8.51 6.41
CA LYS A 212 -4.64 9.86 6.01
C LYS A 212 -3.38 10.67 5.70
N VAL A 213 -3.31 11.24 4.50
CA VAL A 213 -2.28 12.20 4.12
C VAL A 213 -2.87 13.59 4.34
N GLY A 214 -2.36 14.29 5.36
CA GLY A 214 -2.98 15.52 5.85
C GLY A 214 -4.37 15.27 6.44
N SER A 215 -5.31 16.19 6.20
CA SER A 215 -6.70 16.10 6.69
C SER A 215 -7.72 15.78 5.59
N THR A 216 -7.27 15.71 4.33
CA THR A 216 -8.16 15.71 3.16
C THR A 216 -7.96 14.53 2.22
N VAL A 217 -6.91 13.72 2.37
CA VAL A 217 -6.62 12.61 1.45
C VAL A 217 -6.58 11.29 2.20
N PHE A 218 -7.29 10.29 1.69
CA PHE A 218 -7.12 8.90 2.06
C PHE A 218 -6.13 8.24 1.09
N SER A 219 -5.20 7.46 1.62
CA SER A 219 -4.22 6.73 0.82
C SER A 219 -4.14 5.29 1.30
N PHE A 220 -4.00 4.34 0.37
CA PHE A 220 -3.71 2.96 0.75
C PHE A 220 -2.32 2.90 1.39
N SER A 221 -2.19 2.17 2.50
CA SER A 221 -0.90 2.05 3.19
C SER A 221 0.16 1.34 2.35
N HIS A 222 -0.26 0.61 1.30
CA HIS A 222 0.60 -0.11 0.37
C HIS A 222 -0.20 -0.52 -0.89
N ASP A 223 0.43 -0.58 -2.06
CA ASP A 223 -0.24 -0.90 -3.33
C ASP A 223 -0.84 -2.31 -3.36
N ALA A 224 -0.16 -3.29 -2.78
CA ALA A 224 -0.72 -4.63 -2.61
C ALA A 224 -2.09 -4.63 -1.89
N ILE A 225 -2.35 -3.65 -1.01
CA ILE A 225 -3.66 -3.47 -0.36
C ILE A 225 -4.67 -2.90 -1.36
N GLN A 226 -4.29 -1.88 -2.14
CA GLN A 226 -5.14 -1.35 -3.21
C GLN A 226 -5.49 -2.45 -4.23
N LEU A 227 -4.50 -3.21 -4.70
CA LEU A 227 -4.69 -4.31 -5.66
C LEU A 227 -5.60 -5.40 -5.10
N ALA A 228 -5.45 -5.73 -3.82
CA ALA A 228 -6.35 -6.66 -3.13
C ALA A 228 -7.78 -6.12 -3.10
N ALA A 229 -7.98 -4.86 -2.69
CA ALA A 229 -9.28 -4.21 -2.67
C ALA A 229 -9.92 -4.15 -4.05
N TYR A 230 -9.14 -3.78 -5.08
CA TYR A 230 -9.60 -3.74 -6.46
C TYR A 230 -9.99 -5.13 -6.97
N SER A 231 -9.29 -6.19 -6.54
CA SER A 231 -9.57 -7.57 -6.93
C SER A 231 -10.82 -8.15 -6.26
N LEU A 232 -11.27 -7.57 -5.14
CA LEU A 232 -12.53 -7.94 -4.48
C LEU A 232 -13.78 -7.48 -5.24
N ALA A 233 -13.65 -6.48 -6.11
CA ALA A 233 -14.74 -5.97 -6.93
C ALA A 233 -15.30 -7.07 -7.85
N PRO A 234 -16.57 -7.52 -7.65
CA PRO A 234 -17.12 -8.64 -8.42
C PRO A 234 -17.42 -8.27 -9.88
N ASP A 235 -17.77 -7.00 -10.13
CA ASP A 235 -18.01 -6.43 -11.46
C ASP A 235 -17.38 -5.03 -11.48
N LYS A 236 -16.12 -4.95 -11.93
CA LYS A 236 -15.32 -3.73 -11.87
C LYS A 236 -15.91 -2.65 -12.77
N GLU A 237 -16.36 -3.06 -13.95
CA GLU A 237 -16.99 -2.18 -14.94
C GLU A 237 -18.27 -1.56 -14.37
N ALA A 238 -19.13 -2.35 -13.72
CA ALA A 238 -20.33 -1.82 -13.09
C ALA A 238 -20.03 -0.86 -11.94
N ILE A 239 -18.98 -1.11 -11.15
CA ILE A 239 -18.56 -0.21 -10.07
C ILE A 239 -18.00 1.09 -10.63
N HIS A 240 -17.09 1.04 -11.61
CA HIS A 240 -16.55 2.22 -12.28
C HIS A 240 -17.67 3.08 -12.89
N LEU A 241 -18.64 2.45 -13.56
CA LEU A 241 -19.80 3.14 -14.12
C LEU A 241 -20.63 3.84 -13.03
N ALA A 242 -20.91 3.14 -11.93
CA ALA A 242 -21.67 3.68 -10.81
C ALA A 242 -20.94 4.87 -10.14
N ILE A 243 -19.62 4.78 -9.96
CA ILE A 243 -18.79 5.88 -9.46
C ILE A 243 -18.90 7.08 -10.39
N GLY A 244 -18.64 6.90 -11.68
CA GLY A 244 -18.69 7.97 -12.67
C GLY A 244 -20.06 8.67 -12.73
N GLN A 245 -21.15 7.90 -12.66
CA GLN A 245 -22.52 8.42 -12.64
C GLN A 245 -22.82 9.24 -11.37
N GLN A 246 -22.48 8.71 -10.19
CA GLN A 246 -22.71 9.42 -8.93
C GLN A 246 -21.89 10.71 -8.83
N LEU A 247 -20.62 10.69 -9.28
CA LEU A 247 -19.81 11.90 -9.32
C LEU A 247 -20.42 12.94 -10.27
N LEU A 248 -20.97 12.53 -11.41
CA LEU A 248 -21.63 13.46 -12.34
C LEU A 248 -22.93 14.03 -11.78
N GLU A 249 -23.74 13.21 -11.09
CA GLU A 249 -25.04 13.60 -10.54
C GLU A 249 -24.93 14.47 -9.28
N ASN A 250 -23.94 14.20 -8.42
CA ASN A 250 -23.82 14.83 -7.11
C ASN A 250 -22.90 16.05 -7.09
N THR A 251 -22.32 16.42 -8.24
CA THR A 251 -21.40 17.56 -8.34
C THR A 251 -22.07 18.77 -8.98
N SER A 252 -21.78 19.97 -8.46
CA SER A 252 -22.20 21.23 -9.10
C SER A 252 -21.39 21.50 -10.38
N GLU A 253 -21.87 22.37 -11.28
CA GLU A 253 -21.12 22.73 -12.51
C GLU A 253 -19.68 23.20 -12.21
N ILE A 254 -19.49 24.02 -11.17
CA ILE A 254 -18.16 24.50 -10.74
C ILE A 254 -17.32 23.37 -10.12
N GLY A 255 -17.96 22.45 -9.38
CA GLY A 255 -17.26 21.30 -8.83
C GLY A 255 -16.81 20.32 -9.91
N LEU A 256 -17.57 20.20 -11.00
CA LEU A 256 -17.32 19.25 -12.07
C LEU A 256 -16.01 19.60 -12.80
N GLU A 257 -15.71 20.88 -13.03
CA GLU A 257 -14.44 21.30 -13.63
C GLU A 257 -13.21 20.76 -12.87
N ASN A 258 -13.31 20.62 -11.54
CA ASN A 258 -12.21 20.13 -10.70
C ASN A 258 -12.05 18.60 -10.75
N ILE A 259 -13.11 17.86 -11.07
CA ILE A 259 -13.10 16.39 -11.04
C ILE A 259 -13.42 15.76 -12.40
N ILE A 260 -13.54 16.55 -13.47
CA ILE A 260 -14.01 16.10 -14.79
C ILE A 260 -13.17 14.94 -15.33
N PHE A 261 -11.86 14.95 -15.10
CA PHE A 261 -10.97 13.87 -15.49
C PHE A 261 -11.26 12.57 -14.73
N VAL A 262 -11.55 12.67 -13.43
CA VAL A 262 -11.93 11.51 -12.62
C VAL A 262 -13.26 10.94 -13.12
N VAL A 263 -14.27 11.79 -13.33
CA VAL A 263 -15.57 11.40 -13.88
C VAL A 263 -15.43 10.71 -15.23
N ALA A 264 -14.70 11.32 -16.16
CA ALA A 264 -14.49 10.77 -17.49
C ALA A 264 -13.75 9.44 -17.44
N THR A 265 -12.71 9.31 -16.61
CA THR A 265 -11.93 8.07 -16.45
C THR A 265 -12.80 6.93 -15.93
N GLU A 266 -13.63 7.19 -14.92
CA GLU A 266 -14.49 6.17 -14.31
C GLU A 266 -15.64 5.76 -15.27
N LEU A 267 -16.22 6.71 -16.00
CA LEU A 267 -17.22 6.39 -17.03
C LEU A 267 -16.62 5.58 -18.19
N ASP A 268 -15.41 5.92 -18.63
CA ASP A 268 -14.69 5.20 -19.68
C ASP A 268 -14.40 3.75 -19.26
N ARG A 269 -13.83 3.55 -18.07
CA ARG A 269 -13.57 2.22 -17.49
C ARG A 269 -14.85 1.41 -17.23
N GLY A 270 -15.97 2.08 -16.99
CA GLY A 270 -17.28 1.45 -16.82
C GLY A 270 -18.00 1.12 -18.13
N SER A 271 -17.52 1.65 -19.26
CA SER A 271 -18.12 1.43 -20.57
C SER A 271 -17.62 0.12 -21.18
N LYS A 272 -18.55 -0.81 -21.46
CA LYS A 272 -18.25 -2.00 -22.27
C LYS A 272 -18.22 -1.56 -23.73
N PHE A 273 -17.05 -1.59 -24.37
CA PHE A 273 -16.97 -1.65 -25.83
C PHE A 273 -17.28 -3.07 -26.32
#